data_AF-K1TH89-F1
#
_entry.id   AF-K1TH89-F1
#
_cell.length_a   1.000
_cell.length_b   1.000
_cell.length_c   1.000
_cell.angle_alpha   90.00
_cell.angle_beta   90.00
_cell.angle_gamma   90.00
#
_symmetry.space_group_name_H-M   'P 1'
#
loop_
_entity.id
_entity.type
_entity.pdbx_description
1 polymer ?
#
loop_
_entity_poly.entity_id
_entity_poly.type
_entity_poly.pdbx_seq_one_letter_code
_entity_poly.pdbx_strand_id
1 'polypeptide(L)'
;DNMVYAFDSSTISLCLKLCPWAKFRKHKGGIKMHTLLDLRGNLPVSVYLTEASVHDVKALDYLYIEPSAIYLMDKGYVDFYRLFHLIHEKNAFFVTRAKDNMRFDITACCEVDKSTGVIADEKIKLIGLRTSQWYPEEIRMVTYEDYATNNVYRFLTNNMEYEALTISELYRERWNVELFFYDKNNIM
;
A
#
# COMPACT_ATOMS: atom_id res chain seq x y z
N ASP A 1 5.16 1.45 20.09
CA ASP A 1 3.89 1.57 19.35
C ASP A 1 3.99 2.55 18.19
N ASN A 2 4.02 2.01 16.98
CA ASN A 2 4.04 2.79 15.74
C ASN A 2 2.61 3.10 15.27
N MET A 3 2.34 4.32 14.79
CA MET A 3 1.06 4.64 14.15
C MET A 3 0.87 3.78 12.90
N VAL A 4 -0.35 3.30 12.66
CA VAL A 4 -0.65 2.46 11.49
C VAL A 4 -1.70 3.15 10.64
N TYR A 5 -1.31 3.49 9.42
CA TYR A 5 -2.15 4.15 8.45
C TYR A 5 -2.47 3.23 7.28
N ALA A 6 -3.72 3.23 6.84
CA ALA A 6 -4.08 2.68 5.54
C ALA A 6 -4.26 3.82 4.53
N PHE A 7 -3.65 3.67 3.36
CA PHE A 7 -3.79 4.62 2.27
C PHE A 7 -4.45 3.97 1.07
N ASP A 8 -5.57 4.54 0.63
CA ASP A 8 -6.35 4.03 -0.49
C ASP A 8 -7.10 5.13 -1.22
N SER A 9 -7.58 4.81 -2.43
CA SER A 9 -8.32 5.74 -3.29
C SER A 9 -9.70 5.19 -3.65
N SER A 10 -10.71 6.06 -3.67
CA SER A 10 -12.04 5.76 -4.19
C SER A 10 -12.40 6.70 -5.33
N THR A 11 -13.04 6.18 -6.39
CA THR A 11 -13.50 7.02 -7.51
C THR A 11 -14.97 7.40 -7.33
N ILE A 12 -15.24 8.69 -7.20
CA ILE A 12 -16.60 9.23 -7.13
C ILE A 12 -17.04 9.59 -8.55
N SER A 13 -18.10 8.93 -9.02
CA SER A 13 -18.67 9.20 -10.34
C SER A 13 -19.51 10.48 -10.32
N LEU A 14 -19.26 11.39 -11.26
CA LEU A 14 -19.95 12.67 -11.36
C LEU A 14 -20.73 12.77 -12.68
N CYS A 15 -21.84 13.50 -12.63
CA CYS A 15 -22.59 13.87 -13.83
C CYS A 15 -21.81 14.95 -14.61
N LEU A 16 -21.33 14.61 -15.81
CA LEU A 16 -20.58 15.54 -16.68
C LEU A 16 -21.32 16.83 -17.01
N LYS A 17 -22.66 16.81 -17.05
CA LYS A 17 -23.45 18.01 -17.30
C LYS A 17 -23.33 19.03 -16.16
N LEU A 18 -23.14 18.56 -14.94
CA LEU A 18 -22.99 19.40 -13.73
C LEU A 18 -21.51 19.66 -13.41
N CYS A 19 -20.62 18.72 -13.75
CA CYS A 19 -19.19 18.80 -13.49
C CYS A 19 -18.38 18.61 -14.79
N PRO A 20 -18.48 19.53 -15.76
CA PRO A 20 -17.79 19.40 -17.06
C PRO A 20 -16.27 19.45 -16.93
N TRP A 21 -15.76 20.08 -15.86
CA TRP A 21 -14.34 20.14 -15.52
C TRP A 21 -13.76 18.79 -15.07
N ALA A 22 -14.60 17.86 -14.57
CA ALA A 22 -14.16 16.58 -14.02
C ALA A 22 -14.23 15.45 -15.06
N LYS A 23 -13.85 15.69 -16.32
CA LYS A 23 -14.04 14.73 -17.42
C LYS A 23 -13.08 13.54 -17.28
N PHE A 24 -13.63 12.34 -17.16
CA PHE A 24 -12.84 11.10 -17.05
C PHE A 24 -12.94 10.21 -18.30
N ARG A 25 -14.16 9.97 -18.81
CA ARG A 25 -14.43 9.24 -20.07
C ARG A 25 -15.45 9.99 -20.93
N LYS A 26 -15.68 9.53 -22.17
CA LYS A 26 -16.60 10.18 -23.16
C LYS A 26 -17.94 10.65 -22.56
N HIS A 27 -18.53 9.87 -21.65
CA HIS A 27 -19.83 10.17 -21.01
C HIS A 27 -19.82 10.05 -19.48
N LYS A 28 -18.65 9.99 -18.83
CA LYS A 28 -18.57 9.97 -17.35
C LYS A 28 -17.59 11.02 -16.82
N GLY A 29 -18.05 11.80 -15.85
CA GLY A 29 -17.19 12.64 -15.03
C GLY A 29 -16.75 11.84 -13.81
N GLY A 30 -15.60 12.16 -13.24
CA GLY A 30 -15.16 11.49 -12.03
C GLY A 30 -13.97 12.18 -11.39
N ILE A 31 -13.96 12.12 -10.06
CA ILE A 31 -12.83 12.51 -9.23
C ILE A 31 -12.37 11.28 -8.44
N LYS A 32 -11.09 11.24 -8.10
CA LYS A 32 -10.53 10.28 -7.16
C LYS A 32 -10.34 10.96 -5.82
N MET A 33 -10.72 10.25 -4.76
CA MET A 33 -10.54 10.64 -3.38
C MET A 33 -9.52 9.72 -2.74
N HIS A 34 -8.31 10.22 -2.54
CA HIS A 34 -7.22 9.52 -1.85
C HIS A 34 -7.32 9.81 -0.37
N THR A 35 -7.41 8.79 0.46
CA THR A 35 -7.63 8.95 1.90
C THR A 35 -6.56 8.21 2.68
N LEU A 36 -5.95 8.91 3.64
CA LEU A 36 -5.11 8.32 4.66
C LEU A 36 -5.97 8.12 5.91
N LEU A 37 -6.12 6.89 6.36
CA LEU A 37 -6.94 6.50 7.50
C LEU A 37 -6.06 6.00 8.65
N ASP A 38 -6.26 6.53 9.85
CA ASP A 38 -5.72 5.95 11.07
C ASP A 38 -6.53 4.71 11.46
N LEU A 39 -5.88 3.54 11.46
CA LEU A 39 -6.54 2.28 11.76
C LEU A 39 -6.88 2.10 13.24
N ARG A 40 -6.23 2.84 14.15
CA ARG A 40 -6.54 2.74 15.58
C ARG A 40 -7.88 3.40 15.90
N GLY A 41 -8.11 4.57 15.30
CA GLY A 41 -9.33 5.35 15.52
C GLY A 41 -10.41 5.15 14.46
N ASN A 42 -10.07 4.52 13.33
CA ASN A 42 -10.90 4.52 12.11
C ASN A 42 -11.24 5.95 11.66
N LEU A 43 -10.27 6.86 11.76
CA LEU A 43 -10.44 8.30 11.49
C LEU A 43 -9.64 8.72 10.25
N PRO A 44 -10.24 9.49 9.32
CA PRO A 44 -9.50 10.03 8.18
C PRO A 44 -8.55 11.13 8.67
N VAL A 45 -7.25 10.91 8.44
CA VAL A 45 -6.19 11.88 8.75
C VAL A 45 -6.06 12.91 7.64
N SER A 46 -6.15 12.46 6.39
CA SER A 46 -6.09 13.36 5.22
C SER A 46 -6.90 12.83 4.06
N VAL A 47 -7.49 13.75 3.29
CA VAL A 47 -8.23 13.44 2.06
C VAL A 47 -7.75 14.37 0.95
N TYR A 48 -7.33 13.81 -0.18
CA TYR A 48 -6.89 14.54 -1.35
C TYR A 48 -7.75 14.18 -2.56
N LEU A 49 -8.24 15.20 -3.26
CA LEU A 49 -9.05 15.01 -4.47
C LEU A 49 -8.18 15.25 -5.70
N THR A 50 -8.20 14.31 -6.63
CA THR A 50 -7.58 14.45 -7.96
C THR A 50 -8.58 14.18 -9.05
N GLU A 51 -8.26 14.55 -10.29
CA GLU A 51 -8.97 14.04 -11.45
C GLU A 51 -8.89 12.52 -11.47
N ALA A 52 -9.96 11.85 -11.94
CA ALA A 52 -9.98 10.39 -11.98
C ALA A 52 -8.97 9.77 -12.96
N SER A 53 -8.43 10.57 -13.88
CA SER A 53 -7.37 10.17 -14.85
C SER A 53 -6.00 9.99 -14.19
N VAL A 54 -5.79 10.58 -13.01
CA VAL A 54 -4.50 10.53 -12.31
C VAL A 54 -4.27 9.13 -11.75
N HIS A 55 -3.07 8.59 -11.97
CA HIS A 55 -2.65 7.32 -11.38
C HIS A 55 -2.49 7.46 -9.86
N ASP A 56 -3.02 6.51 -9.11
CA ASP A 56 -3.11 6.58 -7.64
C ASP A 56 -1.73 6.72 -6.98
N VAL A 57 -0.71 6.12 -7.57
CA VAL A 57 0.68 6.23 -7.11
C VAL A 57 1.19 7.68 -7.02
N LYS A 58 0.66 8.60 -7.82
CA LYS A 58 1.02 10.03 -7.72
C LYS A 58 0.48 10.68 -6.46
N ALA A 59 -0.55 10.11 -5.84
CA ALA A 59 -1.12 10.64 -4.61
C ALA A 59 -0.14 10.53 -3.43
N LEU A 60 0.85 9.62 -3.51
CA LEU A 60 1.93 9.53 -2.53
C LEU A 60 2.72 10.84 -2.41
N ASP A 61 2.82 11.61 -3.50
CA ASP A 61 3.56 12.88 -3.52
C ASP A 61 2.88 13.97 -2.65
N TYR A 62 1.61 13.79 -2.29
CA TYR A 62 0.86 14.70 -1.41
C TYR A 62 0.81 14.24 0.05
N LEU A 63 1.28 13.02 0.35
CA LEU A 63 1.23 12.50 1.71
C LEU A 63 2.24 13.21 2.62
N TYR A 64 1.75 13.69 3.75
CA TYR A 64 2.61 13.97 4.88
C TYR A 64 3.05 12.64 5.52
N ILE A 65 4.35 12.41 5.56
CA ILE A 65 4.94 11.19 6.11
C ILE A 65 5.41 11.47 7.53
N GLU A 66 4.78 10.79 8.49
CA GLU A 66 5.12 10.81 9.89
C GLU A 66 6.24 9.79 10.15
N PRO A 67 7.37 10.21 10.75
CA PRO A 67 8.43 9.29 11.13
C PRO A 67 7.92 8.17 12.02
N SER A 68 8.47 6.97 11.82
CA SER A 68 8.09 5.75 12.54
C SER A 68 6.67 5.26 12.28
N ALA A 69 5.81 5.93 11.51
CA ALA A 69 4.51 5.38 11.15
C ALA A 69 4.64 4.25 10.11
N ILE A 70 3.64 3.36 10.06
CA ILE A 70 3.53 2.24 9.13
C ILE A 70 2.39 2.52 8.15
N TYR A 71 2.72 2.59 6.87
CA TYR A 71 1.79 2.86 5.78
C TYR A 71 1.43 1.58 5.04
N LEU A 72 0.17 1.16 5.18
CA LEU A 72 -0.39 0.00 4.50
C LEU A 72 -1.01 0.45 3.18
N MET A 73 -0.51 -0.11 2.08
CA MET A 73 -0.85 0.34 0.74
C MET A 73 -1.11 -0.82 -0.19
N ASP A 74 -2.04 -0.66 -1.13
CA ASP A 74 -2.31 -1.64 -2.16
C ASP A 74 -1.11 -1.86 -3.13
N LYS A 75 -1.24 -2.84 -4.04
CA LYS A 75 -0.22 -3.16 -5.07
C LYS A 75 -0.04 -2.05 -6.11
N GLY A 76 -1.08 -1.26 -6.37
CA GLY A 76 -1.08 -0.13 -7.30
C GLY A 76 -0.15 1.01 -6.88
N TYR A 77 0.10 1.18 -5.57
CA TYR A 77 1.02 2.18 -5.03
C TYR A 77 2.51 1.79 -5.07
N VAL A 78 2.86 0.59 -5.55
CA VAL A 78 4.27 0.17 -5.62
C VAL A 78 5.03 0.98 -6.68
N ASP A 79 5.76 1.99 -6.24
CA ASP A 79 6.76 2.75 -6.98
C ASP A 79 8.01 2.86 -6.11
N PHE A 80 9.07 2.14 -6.47
CA PHE A 80 10.27 2.01 -5.65
C PHE A 80 10.98 3.33 -5.39
N TYR A 81 10.92 4.28 -6.32
CA TYR A 81 11.51 5.60 -6.14
C TYR A 81 10.78 6.36 -5.04
N ARG A 82 9.44 6.36 -5.09
CA ARG A 82 8.59 6.99 -4.06
C ARG A 82 8.68 6.28 -2.71
N LEU A 83 8.63 4.96 -2.70
CA LEU A 83 8.76 4.18 -1.46
C LEU A 83 10.10 4.46 -0.77
N PHE A 84 11.18 4.64 -1.53
CA PHE A 84 12.48 5.00 -0.98
C PHE A 84 12.49 6.45 -0.46
N HIS A 85 12.28 7.43 -1.34
CA HIS A 85 12.48 8.84 -1.01
C HIS A 85 11.41 9.46 -0.10
N LEU A 86 10.16 8.99 -0.19
CA LEU A 86 9.07 9.55 0.61
C LEU A 86 8.95 8.84 1.96
N ILE A 87 9.17 7.53 2.02
CA ILE A 87 8.89 6.72 3.22
C ILE A 87 10.19 6.28 3.90
N HIS A 88 11.04 5.53 3.19
CA HIS A 88 12.26 4.95 3.78
C HIS A 88 13.21 6.03 4.31
N GLU A 89 13.57 7.03 3.50
CA GLU A 89 14.49 8.10 3.89
C GLU A 89 13.93 8.98 5.04
N LYS A 90 12.62 8.94 5.28
CA LYS A 90 11.96 9.66 6.36
C LYS A 90 11.80 8.83 7.64
N ASN A 91 12.47 7.68 7.74
CA ASN A 91 12.38 6.75 8.87
C ASN A 91 10.93 6.27 9.13
N ALA A 92 10.11 6.18 8.08
CA ALA A 92 8.79 5.59 8.14
C ALA A 92 8.81 4.21 7.47
N PHE A 93 7.75 3.44 7.69
CA PHE A 93 7.64 2.07 7.20
C PHE A 93 6.48 1.92 6.22
N PHE A 94 6.60 0.99 5.28
CA PHE A 94 5.49 0.60 4.42
C PHE A 94 5.23 -0.91 4.49
N VAL A 95 3.99 -1.31 4.23
CA VAL A 95 3.63 -2.68 3.88
C VAL A 95 2.75 -2.64 2.64
N THR A 96 3.14 -3.34 1.59
CA THR A 96 2.40 -3.41 0.32
C THR A 96 2.48 -4.80 -0.29
N ARG A 97 1.61 -5.14 -1.25
CA ARG A 97 1.77 -6.39 -2.02
C ARG A 97 2.90 -6.28 -3.03
N ALA A 98 3.66 -7.35 -3.17
CA ALA A 98 4.68 -7.48 -4.21
C ALA A 98 4.07 -7.50 -5.62
N LYS A 99 4.82 -6.98 -6.59
CA LYS A 99 4.54 -7.11 -8.02
C LYS A 99 5.14 -8.42 -8.56
N ASP A 100 4.37 -9.16 -9.35
CA ASP A 100 4.79 -10.49 -9.82
C ASP A 100 5.95 -10.42 -10.82
N ASN A 101 6.06 -9.31 -11.54
CA ASN A 101 7.13 -9.04 -12.50
C ASN A 101 8.36 -8.35 -11.88
N MET A 102 8.42 -8.25 -10.54
CA MET A 102 9.57 -7.67 -9.85
C MET A 102 10.80 -8.58 -10.02
N ARG A 103 11.96 -7.97 -10.31
CA ARG A 103 13.24 -8.67 -10.37
C ARG A 103 14.05 -8.36 -9.12
N PHE A 104 14.37 -9.40 -8.37
CA PHE A 104 15.10 -9.31 -7.11
C PHE A 104 15.96 -10.56 -6.91
N ASP A 105 16.98 -10.42 -6.07
CA ASP A 105 17.75 -11.53 -5.51
C ASP A 105 17.51 -11.60 -4.01
N ILE A 106 17.46 -12.82 -3.47
CA ILE A 106 17.35 -13.08 -2.04
C ILE A 106 18.74 -13.00 -1.42
N THR A 107 18.92 -12.13 -0.43
CA THR A 107 20.19 -11.94 0.28
C THR A 107 20.25 -12.72 1.58
N ALA A 108 19.10 -12.93 2.25
CA ALA A 108 19.00 -13.76 3.44
C ALA A 108 17.59 -14.33 3.59
N CYS A 109 17.48 -15.48 4.26
CA CYS A 109 16.22 -16.08 4.69
C CYS A 109 16.20 -16.17 6.22
N CYS A 110 15.04 -15.96 6.82
CA CYS A 110 14.80 -16.17 8.24
C CYS A 110 14.00 -17.47 8.45
N GLU A 111 14.21 -18.12 9.60
CA GLU A 111 13.37 -19.25 9.99
C GLU A 111 11.96 -18.76 10.32
N VAL A 112 10.96 -19.54 9.90
CA VAL A 112 9.54 -19.20 10.08
C VAL A 112 8.79 -20.40 10.64
N ASP A 113 7.83 -20.11 11.53
CA ASP A 113 6.86 -21.10 11.97
C ASP A 113 5.76 -21.25 10.91
N LYS A 114 5.85 -22.31 10.11
CA LYS A 114 4.89 -22.60 9.05
C LYS A 114 3.49 -22.90 9.56
N SER A 115 3.30 -23.22 10.85
CA SER A 115 1.95 -23.42 11.40
C SER A 115 1.12 -22.13 11.41
N THR A 116 1.77 -20.97 11.33
CA THR A 116 1.13 -19.65 11.32
C THR A 116 0.62 -19.21 9.95
N GLY A 117 0.88 -19.97 8.88
CA GLY A 117 0.61 -19.55 7.50
C GLY A 117 1.77 -18.80 6.84
N VAL A 118 2.80 -18.38 7.59
CA VAL A 118 4.01 -17.79 7.00
C VAL A 118 4.83 -18.89 6.31
N ILE A 119 4.99 -18.77 5.00
CA ILE A 119 5.76 -19.71 4.17
C ILE A 119 7.24 -19.34 4.16
N ALA A 120 7.55 -18.05 4.02
CA ALA A 120 8.91 -17.54 3.90
C ALA A 120 9.02 -16.11 4.42
N ASP A 121 10.18 -15.80 4.99
CA ASP A 121 10.58 -14.45 5.40
C ASP A 121 11.99 -14.18 4.87
N GLU A 122 12.11 -13.27 3.92
CA GLU A 122 13.30 -13.10 3.09
C GLU A 122 13.73 -11.64 3.04
N LYS A 123 15.03 -11.40 3.14
CA LYS A 123 15.61 -10.11 2.73
C LYS A 123 15.99 -10.20 1.27
N ILE A 124 15.61 -9.18 0.51
CA ILE A 124 15.80 -9.12 -0.93
C ILE A 124 16.45 -7.80 -1.34
N LYS A 125 17.18 -7.83 -2.46
CA LYS A 125 17.62 -6.62 -3.17
C LYS A 125 17.04 -6.60 -4.57
N LEU A 126 16.59 -5.43 -5.00
CA LEU A 126 16.10 -5.26 -6.36
C LEU A 126 17.27 -5.30 -7.35
N ILE A 127 17.10 -6.05 -8.44
CA ILE A 127 18.12 -6.20 -9.50
C ILE A 127 17.65 -5.67 -10.87
N GLY A 128 16.41 -5.19 -10.96
CA GLY A 128 15.92 -4.55 -12.17
C GLY A 128 16.70 -3.27 -12.47
N LEU A 129 17.03 -3.04 -13.75
CA LEU A 129 17.94 -1.96 -14.20
C LEU A 129 17.66 -0.58 -13.57
N ARG A 130 16.38 -0.19 -13.47
CA ARG A 130 15.96 1.07 -12.84
C ARG A 130 15.65 0.89 -11.36
N THR A 131 14.98 -0.21 -11.01
CA THR A 131 14.46 -0.41 -9.65
C THR A 131 15.58 -0.57 -8.63
N SER A 132 16.71 -1.17 -9.00
CA SER A 132 17.90 -1.27 -8.15
C SER A 132 18.52 0.09 -7.83
N GLN A 133 18.40 1.06 -8.76
CA GLN A 133 18.87 2.43 -8.53
C GLN A 133 17.86 3.25 -7.73
N TRP A 134 16.55 3.00 -7.95
CA TRP A 134 15.48 3.71 -7.25
C TRP A 134 15.31 3.30 -5.79
N TYR A 135 15.64 2.05 -5.48
CA TYR A 135 15.65 1.55 -4.11
C TYR A 135 16.89 0.68 -3.94
N PRO A 136 18.02 1.30 -3.52
CA PRO A 136 19.31 0.61 -3.40
C PRO A 136 19.45 -0.24 -2.13
N GLU A 137 18.59 0.01 -1.14
CA GLU A 137 18.59 -0.69 0.15
C GLU A 137 17.89 -2.06 0.10
N GLU A 138 18.09 -2.87 1.15
CA GLU A 138 17.36 -4.12 1.31
C GLU A 138 15.86 -3.87 1.57
N ILE A 139 15.04 -4.73 0.99
CA ILE A 139 13.59 -4.82 1.25
C ILE A 139 13.33 -6.20 1.84
N ARG A 140 12.38 -6.30 2.76
CA ARG A 140 11.91 -7.59 3.27
C ARG A 140 10.70 -8.05 2.49
N MET A 141 10.69 -9.31 2.10
CA MET A 141 9.56 -9.99 1.48
C MET A 141 9.05 -11.08 2.40
N VAL A 142 7.79 -10.97 2.80
CA VAL A 142 7.09 -12.01 3.58
C VAL A 142 6.10 -12.72 2.66
N THR A 143 6.20 -14.04 2.58
CA THR A 143 5.24 -14.88 1.85
C THR A 143 4.31 -15.57 2.85
N TYR A 144 3.02 -15.36 2.68
CA TYR A 144 1.98 -15.83 3.60
C TYR A 144 0.87 -16.54 2.82
N GLU A 145 0.43 -17.68 3.32
CA GLU A 145 -0.73 -18.41 2.82
C GLU A 145 -1.91 -18.25 3.77
N ASP A 146 -3.02 -17.76 3.22
CA ASP A 146 -4.30 -17.80 3.91
C ASP A 146 -4.94 -19.18 3.71
N TYR A 147 -4.90 -20.02 4.73
CA TYR A 147 -5.46 -21.38 4.68
C TYR A 147 -6.98 -21.41 4.49
N ALA A 148 -7.70 -20.34 4.84
CA ALA A 148 -9.15 -20.30 4.64
C ALA A 148 -9.50 -20.16 3.15
N THR A 149 -8.68 -19.42 2.39
CA THR A 149 -8.91 -19.15 0.96
C THR A 149 -7.95 -19.87 0.03
N ASN A 150 -6.93 -20.54 0.58
CA ASN A 150 -5.82 -21.19 -0.13
C ASN A 150 -5.08 -20.22 -1.08
N ASN A 151 -5.02 -18.94 -0.71
CA ASN A 151 -4.34 -17.90 -1.47
C ASN A 151 -2.97 -17.58 -0.86
N VAL A 152 -1.96 -17.47 -1.72
CA VAL A 152 -0.62 -17.06 -1.33
C VAL A 152 -0.40 -15.59 -1.66
N TYR A 153 -0.03 -14.83 -0.63
CA TYR A 153 0.30 -13.42 -0.71
C TYR A 153 1.79 -13.20 -0.48
N ARG A 154 2.35 -12.20 -1.17
CA ARG A 154 3.72 -11.72 -0.97
C ARG A 154 3.64 -10.25 -0.57
N PHE A 155 4.15 -9.93 0.61
CA PHE A 155 4.19 -8.59 1.16
C PHE A 155 5.60 -8.04 1.14
N LEU A 156 5.75 -6.79 0.71
CA LEU A 156 6.99 -6.03 0.76
C LEU A 156 6.93 -5.04 1.90
N THR A 157 8.02 -4.95 2.67
CA THR A 157 8.17 -3.99 3.73
C THR A 157 9.63 -3.59 3.91
N ASN A 158 9.87 -2.38 4.40
CA ASN A 158 11.17 -1.96 4.93
C ASN A 158 11.27 -2.14 6.45
N ASN A 159 10.26 -2.70 7.12
CA ASN A 159 10.32 -3.04 8.53
C ASN A 159 11.03 -4.39 8.73
N MET A 160 12.20 -4.34 9.35
CA MET A 160 13.06 -5.49 9.61
C MET A 160 12.92 -6.06 11.03
N GLU A 161 12.11 -5.43 11.88
CA GLU A 161 12.05 -5.72 13.32
C GLU A 161 10.84 -6.56 13.71
N TYR A 162 9.69 -6.33 13.08
CA TYR A 162 8.46 -7.02 13.42
C TYR A 162 8.46 -8.48 12.96
N GLU A 163 7.68 -9.33 13.61
CA GLU A 163 7.51 -10.72 13.17
C GLU A 163 6.83 -10.79 11.80
N ALA A 164 7.18 -11.80 11.00
CA ALA A 164 6.62 -11.99 9.66
C ALA A 164 5.08 -12.15 9.69
N LEU A 165 4.56 -12.80 10.72
CA LEU A 165 3.11 -12.92 10.94
C LEU A 165 2.49 -11.53 11.17
N THR A 166 3.11 -10.68 11.99
CA THR A 166 2.64 -9.30 12.23
C THR A 166 2.55 -8.50 10.94
N ILE A 167 3.53 -8.62 10.04
CA ILE A 167 3.48 -7.94 8.73
C ILE A 167 2.27 -8.41 7.90
N SER A 168 1.99 -9.71 7.94
CA SER A 168 0.87 -10.31 7.21
C SER A 168 -0.47 -9.87 7.78
N GLU A 169 -0.59 -9.84 9.11
CA GLU A 169 -1.77 -9.39 9.85
C GLU A 169 -2.04 -7.88 9.67
N LEU A 170 -0.99 -7.05 9.69
CA LEU A 170 -1.10 -5.63 9.37
C LEU A 170 -1.73 -5.43 7.99
N TYR A 171 -1.29 -6.18 6.98
CA TYR A 171 -1.88 -6.05 5.64
C TYR A 171 -3.34 -6.52 5.60
N ARG A 172 -3.74 -7.50 6.43
CA ARG A 172 -5.14 -7.93 6.54
C ARG A 172 -6.04 -6.80 7.05
N GLU A 173 -5.58 -6.01 8.03
CA GLU A 173 -6.31 -4.84 8.53
C GLU A 173 -6.54 -3.77 7.45
N ARG A 174 -5.68 -3.70 6.43
CA ARG A 174 -5.91 -2.82 5.27
C ARG A 174 -7.21 -3.20 4.52
N TRP A 175 -7.61 -4.47 4.46
CA TRP A 175 -8.87 -4.85 3.81
C TRP A 175 -10.09 -4.33 4.56
N ASN A 176 -10.02 -4.19 5.89
CA ASN A 176 -11.10 -3.62 6.69
C ASN A 176 -11.38 -2.15 6.31
N VAL A 177 -10.41 -1.46 5.70
CA VAL A 177 -10.58 -0.09 5.20
C VAL A 177 -11.44 -0.02 3.93
N GLU A 178 -11.42 -1.04 3.08
CA GLU A 178 -12.28 -1.08 1.89
C GLU A 178 -13.77 -1.01 2.28
N LEU A 179 -14.12 -1.56 3.45
CA LEU A 179 -15.47 -1.46 4.02
C LEU A 179 -15.84 -0.02 4.42
N PHE A 180 -14.89 0.77 4.93
CA PHE A 180 -15.13 2.18 5.27
C PHE A 180 -15.59 3.00 4.05
N PHE A 181 -15.03 2.71 2.87
CA PHE A 181 -15.48 3.34 1.63
C PHE A 181 -16.79 2.74 1.11
N TYR A 182 -17.00 1.44 1.25
CA TYR A 182 -18.23 0.78 0.82
C TYR A 182 -19.45 1.31 1.58
N ASP A 183 -19.37 1.42 2.91
CA ASP A 183 -20.47 1.91 3.75
C ASP A 183 -20.82 3.37 3.46
N LYS A 184 -19.82 4.23 3.19
CA LYS A 184 -20.07 5.64 2.88
C LYS A 184 -20.63 5.86 1.49
N ASN A 185 -20.33 5.00 0.51
CA ASN A 185 -20.93 5.06 -0.82
C ASN A 185 -22.42 4.64 -0.82
N ASN A 186 -22.91 3.98 0.23
CA ASN A 186 -24.34 3.66 0.40
C ASN A 186 -25.14 4.76 1.12
N ILE A 187 -24.46 5.77 1.67
CA ILE A 187 -25.10 6.89 2.40
C ILE A 187 -25.15 8.18 1.54
N MET A 188 -24.43 8.21 0.41
CA MET A 188 -24.51 9.27 -0.61
C MET A 188 -25.33 8.83 -1.83
#